data_AF-A0A7H8KWG6-F1
#
_entry.id   AF-A0A7H8KWG6-F1
#
_cell.length_a   1.000
_cell.length_b   1.000
_cell.length_c   1.000
_cell.angle_alpha   90.00
_cell.angle_beta   90.00
_cell.angle_gamma   90.00
#
_symmetry.space_group_name_H-M   'P 1'
#
loop_
_entity.id
_entity.type
_entity.pdbx_description
1 polymer ?
#
loop_
_entity_poly.entity_id
_entity_poly.type
_entity_poly.pdbx_seq_one_letter_code
_entity_poly.pdbx_strand_id
1 'polypeptide(L)'
;MPDPSKLSPKPHDAVIAAAGDPNHQVPNRFNARTHQVLMREGLAYMRPRTTGGRTYRYEELFGPPDIHLTAAGRAYARQHGVDTPRRRIVVISGGAERTDPGTNEAGRPNALRAGEFYSGHHRSLRTAADALTAERGLIYIVNDLHGLVDLDFWLMYNEIQVGDEKSVRADTIRNQALYLGLDDADVIVLGEHAHTDLVTAAVPHALAPLTGDMPSHRLQCQAVSEDGELAKSWWEQAGQRFEEHREPPPAASRTEPGTDRAAAAKAQGQHPRSPLRRLGTAAAPLQPPRPDLPSSTSDHTAVSRPRSRPA
;
A
#
# COMPACT_ATOMS: atom_id res chain seq x y z
N MET A 1 -10.63 7.82 26.60
CA MET A 1 -10.71 7.84 25.12
C MET A 1 -11.81 8.83 24.76
N PRO A 2 -11.57 9.86 23.94
CA PRO A 2 -12.63 10.74 23.48
C PRO A 2 -13.71 9.91 22.78
N ASP A 3 -14.97 10.26 23.02
CA ASP A 3 -16.11 9.61 22.37
C ASP A 3 -16.02 9.87 20.86
N PRO A 4 -15.83 8.85 20.01
CA PRO A 4 -15.64 9.03 18.58
C PRO A 4 -16.84 9.72 17.91
N SER A 5 -17.98 9.84 18.59
CA SER A 5 -19.26 10.41 18.13
C SER A 5 -19.26 11.89 17.69
N LYS A 6 -18.15 12.64 17.79
CA LYS A 6 -18.11 14.08 17.45
C LYS A 6 -16.91 14.51 16.62
N LEU A 7 -16.70 13.89 15.46
CA LEU A 7 -15.89 14.54 14.43
C LEU A 7 -16.61 15.79 13.90
N SER A 8 -15.82 16.80 13.55
CA SER A 8 -16.34 17.91 12.73
C SER A 8 -16.71 17.41 11.31
N PRO A 9 -17.52 18.16 10.53
CA PRO A 9 -18.04 17.66 9.26
C PRO A 9 -16.97 17.18 8.27
N LYS A 10 -15.87 17.93 8.10
CA LYS A 10 -14.82 17.57 7.13
C LYS A 10 -14.09 16.26 7.46
N PRO A 11 -13.59 16.02 8.69
CA PRO A 11 -13.08 14.72 9.10
C PRO A 11 -14.11 13.59 9.04
N HIS A 12 -15.38 13.86 9.39
CA HIS A 12 -16.45 12.87 9.21
C HIS A 12 -16.56 12.45 7.73
N ASP A 13 -16.72 13.41 6.82
CA ASP A 13 -16.81 13.17 5.37
C ASP A 13 -15.60 12.42 4.82
N ALA A 14 -14.41 12.71 5.37
CA ALA A 14 -13.18 12.02 4.98
C ALA A 14 -13.18 10.54 5.37
N VAL A 15 -13.68 10.20 6.56
CA VAL A 15 -13.82 8.80 6.98
C VAL A 15 -14.87 8.07 6.14
N ILE A 16 -16.02 8.70 5.92
CA ILE A 16 -17.09 8.13 5.09
C ILE A 16 -16.60 7.90 3.64
N ALA A 17 -15.87 8.86 3.07
CA ALA A 17 -15.31 8.72 1.74
C ALA A 17 -14.25 7.60 1.67
N ALA A 18 -13.36 7.53 2.66
CA ALA A 18 -12.33 6.49 2.73
C ALA A 18 -12.92 5.09 2.95
N ALA A 19 -14.00 4.97 3.71
CA ALA A 19 -14.73 3.72 3.91
C ALA A 19 -15.31 3.15 2.60
N GLY A 20 -15.62 4.04 1.65
CA GLY A 20 -16.06 3.66 0.31
C GLY A 20 -14.95 3.16 -0.61
N ASP A 21 -13.68 3.30 -0.23
CA ASP A 21 -12.51 2.93 -1.05
C ASP A 21 -11.99 1.52 -0.70
N PRO A 22 -11.73 0.62 -1.66
CA PRO A 22 -11.21 -0.73 -1.38
C PRO A 22 -9.89 -0.77 -0.60
N ASN A 23 -9.05 0.25 -0.75
CA ASN A 23 -7.79 0.38 -0.02
C ASN A 23 -7.96 1.20 1.29
N HIS A 24 -9.19 1.58 1.61
CA HIS A 24 -9.56 2.50 2.67
C HIS A 24 -8.75 3.79 2.68
N GLN A 25 -8.31 4.25 1.51
CA GLN A 25 -7.47 5.42 1.37
C GLN A 25 -8.29 6.70 1.58
N VAL A 26 -7.78 7.61 2.39
CA VAL A 26 -8.38 8.95 2.56
C VAL A 26 -8.12 9.75 1.29
N PRO A 27 -9.16 10.25 0.60
CA PRO A 27 -8.97 10.96 -0.66
C PRO A 27 -8.10 12.22 -0.55
N ASN A 28 -7.21 12.43 -1.51
CA ASN A 28 -6.27 13.57 -1.53
C ASN A 28 -6.93 14.95 -1.64
N ARG A 29 -8.26 15.03 -1.84
CA ARG A 29 -9.03 16.28 -1.85
C ARG A 29 -9.19 16.90 -0.45
N PHE A 30 -8.95 16.14 0.62
CA PHE A 30 -8.98 16.66 1.99
C PHE A 30 -7.65 17.33 2.34
N ASN A 31 -7.71 18.39 3.14
CA ASN A 31 -6.51 19.16 3.49
C ASN A 31 -5.72 18.52 4.65
N ALA A 32 -4.47 18.96 4.82
CA ALA A 32 -3.57 18.47 5.86
C ALA A 32 -4.16 18.57 7.28
N ARG A 33 -4.98 19.59 7.57
CA ARG A 33 -5.64 19.73 8.89
C ARG A 33 -6.64 18.62 9.14
N THR A 34 -7.42 18.22 8.13
CA THR A 34 -8.32 17.07 8.23
C THR A 34 -7.54 15.80 8.53
N HIS A 35 -6.46 15.55 7.78
CA HIS A 35 -5.59 14.38 7.98
C HIS A 35 -4.99 14.33 9.39
N GLN A 36 -4.48 15.45 9.90
CA GLN A 36 -3.96 15.55 11.28
C GLN A 36 -5.02 15.22 12.33
N VAL A 37 -6.27 15.66 12.13
CA VAL A 37 -7.37 15.31 13.04
C VAL A 37 -7.60 13.80 13.01
N LEU A 38 -7.72 13.19 11.82
CA LEU A 38 -7.95 11.74 11.72
C LEU A 38 -6.84 10.92 12.39
N MET A 39 -5.58 11.30 12.20
CA MET A 39 -4.44 10.63 12.84
C MET A 39 -4.43 10.84 14.34
N ARG A 40 -4.70 12.06 14.83
CA ARG A 40 -4.78 12.37 16.26
C ARG A 40 -5.89 11.60 16.97
N GLU A 41 -7.05 11.45 16.33
CA GLU A 41 -8.17 10.67 16.86
C GLU A 41 -7.97 9.15 16.66
N GLY A 42 -6.86 8.71 16.04
CA GLY A 42 -6.56 7.30 15.79
C GLY A 42 -7.47 6.64 14.75
N LEU A 43 -8.21 7.41 13.97
CA LEU A 43 -9.15 6.91 12.94
C LEU A 43 -8.47 6.61 11.61
N ALA A 44 -7.32 7.21 11.37
CA ALA A 44 -6.50 6.93 10.21
C ALA A 44 -5.03 6.89 10.60
N TYR A 45 -4.22 6.23 9.78
CA TYR A 45 -2.78 6.17 9.96
C TYR A 45 -2.10 6.35 8.60
N MET A 46 -0.85 6.82 8.65
CA MET A 46 0.01 6.85 7.48
C MET A 46 0.78 5.54 7.40
N ARG A 47 0.76 4.89 6.23
CA ARG A 47 1.58 3.69 6.04
C ARG A 47 3.06 4.07 5.97
N PRO A 48 3.95 3.28 6.61
CA PRO A 48 5.38 3.57 6.60
C PRO A 48 5.93 3.38 5.18
N ARG A 49 6.33 4.47 4.52
CA ARG A 49 7.02 4.39 3.23
C ARG A 49 8.50 4.13 3.47
N THR A 50 8.99 2.98 3.03
CA THR A 50 10.42 2.66 3.09
C THR A 50 11.02 2.71 1.70
N THR A 51 11.94 3.65 1.46
CA THR A 51 12.68 3.76 0.20
C THR A 51 14.17 3.77 0.51
N GLY A 52 14.95 2.92 -0.17
CA GLY A 52 16.41 2.84 0.04
C GLY A 52 16.82 2.48 1.47
N GLY A 53 16.00 1.71 2.19
CA GLY A 53 16.25 1.31 3.58
C GLY A 53 15.92 2.38 4.63
N ARG A 54 15.40 3.54 4.23
CA ARG A 54 14.91 4.59 5.16
C ARG A 54 13.39 4.64 5.18
N THR A 55 12.79 4.64 6.37
CA THR A 55 11.37 4.91 6.57
C THR A 55 11.13 6.41 6.70
N TYR A 56 10.20 6.94 5.90
CA TYR A 56 9.89 8.37 5.84
C TYR A 56 8.68 8.71 6.72
N ARG A 57 8.73 9.87 7.37
CA ARG A 57 7.59 10.44 8.12
C ARG A 57 6.74 11.35 7.23
N TYR A 58 5.52 11.64 7.69
CA TYR A 58 4.56 12.51 6.99
C TYR A 58 5.18 13.84 6.58
N GLU A 59 5.93 14.47 7.48
CA GLU A 59 6.53 15.80 7.26
C GLU A 59 7.67 15.77 6.23
N GLU A 60 8.22 14.59 5.92
CA GLU A 60 9.34 14.40 5.01
C GLU A 60 8.91 14.04 3.59
N LEU A 61 7.62 13.72 3.39
CA LEU A 61 7.10 13.29 2.09
C LEU A 61 6.65 14.50 1.26
N PHE A 62 7.32 14.72 0.13
CA PHE A 62 6.88 15.67 -0.91
C PHE A 62 5.79 15.03 -1.78
N GLY A 63 4.60 14.81 -1.22
CA GLY A 63 3.47 14.24 -1.94
C GLY A 63 2.18 14.23 -1.11
N PRO A 64 1.01 14.00 -1.74
CA PRO A 64 -0.21 13.80 -0.99
C PRO A 64 -0.05 12.59 -0.06
N PRO A 65 -0.53 12.67 1.19
CA PRO A 65 -0.23 11.66 2.19
C PRO A 65 -1.03 10.38 1.96
N ASP A 66 -0.33 9.25 1.98
CA ASP A 66 -0.92 7.92 1.86
C ASP A 66 -1.51 7.49 3.22
N ILE A 67 -2.72 7.96 3.48
CA ILE A 67 -3.43 7.80 4.76
C ILE A 67 -4.57 6.82 4.57
N HIS A 68 -4.69 5.87 5.49
CA HIS A 68 -5.71 4.83 5.43
C HIS A 68 -6.47 4.70 6.74
N LEU A 69 -7.72 4.25 6.68
CA LEU A 69 -8.51 3.99 7.88
C LEU A 69 -7.88 2.88 8.73
N THR A 70 -7.79 3.14 10.04
CA THR A 70 -7.52 2.11 11.04
C THR A 70 -8.77 1.27 11.31
N ALA A 71 -8.64 0.22 12.13
CA ALA A 71 -9.80 -0.50 12.65
C ALA A 71 -10.81 0.43 13.37
N ALA A 72 -10.32 1.46 14.08
CA ALA A 72 -11.18 2.46 14.73
C ALA A 72 -11.90 3.36 13.70
N GLY A 73 -11.21 3.77 12.63
CA GLY A 73 -11.82 4.49 11.51
C GLY A 73 -12.93 3.71 10.83
N ARG A 74 -12.71 2.41 10.58
CA ARG A 74 -13.74 1.50 10.03
C ARG A 74 -14.90 1.31 10.98
N ALA A 75 -14.63 1.16 12.29
CA ALA A 75 -15.69 1.06 13.30
C ALA A 75 -16.54 2.34 13.37
N TYR A 76 -15.90 3.51 13.28
CA TYR A 76 -16.60 4.78 13.19
C TYR A 76 -17.48 4.85 11.93
N ALA A 77 -16.96 4.50 10.75
CA ALA A 77 -17.76 4.48 9.52
C ALA A 77 -19.01 3.58 9.65
N ARG A 78 -18.87 2.39 10.25
CA ARG A 78 -19.99 1.48 10.53
C ARG A 78 -21.03 2.06 11.49
N GLN A 79 -20.61 2.75 12.55
CA GLN A 79 -21.53 3.45 13.45
C GLN A 79 -22.35 4.54 12.73
N HIS A 80 -21.82 5.06 11.62
CA HIS A 80 -22.46 6.04 10.77
C HIS A 80 -23.13 5.43 9.51
N GLY A 81 -23.38 4.12 9.51
CA GLY A 81 -24.20 3.45 8.50
C GLY A 81 -23.48 3.11 7.20
N VAL A 82 -22.14 3.20 7.15
CA VAL A 82 -21.36 2.75 6.01
C VAL A 82 -20.79 1.37 6.31
N ASP A 83 -21.14 0.38 5.49
CA ASP A 83 -20.47 -0.91 5.58
C ASP A 83 -19.00 -0.76 5.18
N THR A 84 -18.11 -1.17 6.08
CA THR A 84 -16.67 -1.00 5.93
C THR A 84 -15.99 -2.24 6.49
N PRO A 85 -16.06 -3.35 5.74
CA PRO A 85 -15.38 -4.58 6.13
C PRO A 85 -13.87 -4.35 6.20
N ARG A 86 -13.12 -5.34 6.71
CA ARG A 86 -11.67 -5.33 6.55
C ARG A 86 -11.32 -5.38 5.06
N ARG A 87 -10.15 -4.86 4.70
CA ARG A 87 -9.66 -4.95 3.31
C ARG A 87 -9.50 -6.41 2.93
N ARG A 88 -9.88 -6.74 1.70
CA ARG A 88 -9.70 -8.05 1.09
C ARG A 88 -8.62 -7.93 0.04
N ILE A 89 -7.54 -8.68 0.21
CA ILE A 89 -6.39 -8.64 -0.68
C ILE A 89 -6.14 -10.06 -1.20
N VAL A 90 -6.04 -10.21 -2.51
CA VAL A 90 -5.61 -11.44 -3.15
C VAL A 90 -4.21 -11.23 -3.70
N VAL A 91 -3.29 -12.11 -3.35
CA VAL A 91 -1.94 -12.17 -3.88
C VAL A 91 -1.84 -13.36 -4.81
N ILE A 92 -1.43 -13.16 -6.05
CA ILE A 92 -1.27 -14.24 -7.03
C ILE A 92 0.19 -14.42 -7.44
N SER A 93 0.63 -15.66 -7.67
CA SER A 93 1.96 -15.92 -8.24
C SER A 93 2.06 -15.41 -9.69
N GLY A 94 3.20 -14.83 -10.07
CA GLY A 94 3.50 -14.51 -11.47
C GLY A 94 3.59 -15.76 -12.35
N GLY A 95 4.22 -16.82 -11.85
CA GLY A 95 4.44 -18.07 -12.59
C GLY A 95 5.60 -17.99 -13.59
N ALA A 96 5.96 -19.15 -14.15
CA ALA A 96 7.12 -19.30 -15.04
C ALA A 96 6.87 -18.78 -16.47
N GLU A 97 5.62 -18.87 -16.96
CA GLU A 97 5.27 -18.48 -18.33
C GLU A 97 5.09 -16.96 -18.46
N ARG A 98 5.99 -16.32 -19.20
CA ARG A 98 6.05 -14.86 -19.39
C ARG A 98 5.93 -14.51 -20.88
N THR A 99 5.17 -13.47 -21.18
CA THR A 99 5.05 -12.91 -22.52
C THR A 99 6.27 -12.05 -22.82
N ASP A 100 7.02 -12.37 -23.87
CA ASP A 100 8.09 -11.50 -24.38
C ASP A 100 7.47 -10.40 -25.27
N PRO A 101 7.54 -9.12 -24.87
CA PRO A 101 7.02 -8.01 -25.67
C PRO A 101 7.96 -7.58 -26.81
N GLY A 102 9.08 -8.27 -27.00
CA GLY A 102 10.10 -7.94 -27.99
C GLY A 102 10.82 -6.63 -27.70
N THR A 103 11.39 -6.03 -28.75
CA THR A 103 12.11 -4.75 -28.67
C THR A 103 11.43 -3.65 -29.47
N ASN A 104 11.61 -2.40 -29.07
CA ASN A 104 11.21 -1.24 -29.87
C ASN A 104 12.16 -0.98 -31.05
N GLU A 105 11.85 0.01 -31.88
CA GLU A 105 12.65 0.41 -33.06
C GLU A 105 14.11 0.77 -32.73
N ALA A 106 14.37 1.20 -31.50
CA ALA A 106 15.72 1.52 -31.01
C ALA A 106 16.46 0.29 -30.45
N GLY A 107 15.92 -0.92 -30.61
CA GLY A 107 16.49 -2.16 -30.10
C GLY A 107 16.44 -2.30 -28.58
N ARG A 108 15.62 -1.50 -27.87
CA ARG A 108 15.47 -1.59 -26.41
C ARG A 108 14.31 -2.53 -26.08
N PRO A 109 14.42 -3.34 -25.00
CA PRO A 109 13.32 -4.20 -24.58
C PRO A 109 12.05 -3.40 -24.28
N ASN A 110 10.91 -3.89 -24.75
CA ASN A 110 9.61 -3.38 -24.35
C ASN A 110 9.27 -3.84 -22.92
N ALA A 111 8.32 -3.15 -22.30
CA ALA A 111 7.74 -3.54 -21.03
C ALA A 111 6.25 -3.83 -21.21
N LEU A 112 5.69 -4.68 -20.35
CA LEU A 112 4.25 -4.92 -20.25
C LEU A 112 3.77 -4.62 -18.84
N ARG A 113 2.49 -4.32 -18.70
CA ARG A 113 1.85 -4.27 -17.38
C ARG A 113 1.87 -5.67 -16.75
N ALA A 114 2.05 -5.75 -15.44
CA ALA A 114 2.16 -7.01 -14.72
C ALA A 114 0.94 -7.93 -14.96
N GLY A 115 -0.27 -7.36 -15.06
CA GLY A 115 -1.49 -8.10 -15.39
C GLY A 115 -1.54 -8.70 -16.79
N GLU A 116 -0.68 -8.25 -17.71
CA GLU A 116 -0.57 -8.73 -19.10
C GLU A 116 0.72 -9.53 -19.34
N PHE A 117 1.69 -9.40 -18.43
CA PHE A 117 3.03 -9.96 -18.57
C PHE A 117 3.05 -11.49 -18.42
N TYR A 118 2.19 -12.05 -17.56
CA TYR A 118 2.17 -13.48 -17.27
C TYR A 118 1.08 -14.22 -18.04
N SER A 119 1.35 -15.49 -18.36
CA SER A 119 0.45 -16.35 -19.12
C SER A 119 0.32 -17.75 -18.51
N GLY A 120 -0.22 -18.71 -19.26
CA GLY A 120 -0.45 -20.08 -18.75
C GLY A 120 -1.31 -20.15 -17.49
N HIS A 121 -0.81 -20.87 -16.47
CA HIS A 121 -1.49 -21.07 -15.19
C HIS A 121 -1.87 -19.76 -14.49
N HIS A 122 -1.07 -18.70 -14.66
CA HIS A 122 -1.35 -17.39 -14.09
C HIS A 122 -2.75 -16.88 -14.46
N ARG A 123 -3.25 -17.18 -15.67
CA ARG A 123 -4.60 -16.76 -16.09
C ARG A 123 -5.69 -17.35 -15.20
N SER A 124 -5.57 -18.62 -14.80
CA SER A 124 -6.53 -19.26 -13.90
C SER A 124 -6.51 -18.62 -12.51
N LEU A 125 -5.31 -18.34 -11.98
CA LEU A 125 -5.16 -17.61 -10.71
C LEU A 125 -5.78 -16.22 -10.80
N ARG A 126 -5.55 -15.53 -11.93
CA ARG A 126 -6.07 -14.19 -12.16
C ARG A 126 -7.59 -14.17 -12.21
N THR A 127 -8.21 -15.09 -12.95
CA THR A 127 -9.68 -15.21 -13.02
C THR A 127 -10.29 -15.48 -11.65
N ALA A 128 -9.66 -16.34 -10.83
CA ALA A 128 -10.08 -16.55 -9.45
C ALA A 128 -9.92 -15.30 -8.58
N ALA A 129 -8.79 -14.58 -8.72
CA ALA A 129 -8.55 -13.34 -7.99
C ALA A 129 -9.55 -12.24 -8.34
N ASP A 130 -9.90 -12.09 -9.63
CA ASP A 130 -10.92 -11.15 -10.09
C ASP A 130 -12.29 -11.49 -9.48
N ALA A 131 -12.66 -12.78 -9.43
CA ALA A 131 -13.90 -13.22 -8.80
C ALA A 131 -13.92 -12.94 -7.29
N LEU A 132 -12.82 -13.25 -6.59
CA LEU A 132 -12.68 -13.00 -5.15
C LEU A 132 -12.70 -11.52 -4.78
N THR A 133 -12.36 -10.62 -5.71
CA THR A 133 -12.21 -9.18 -5.47
C THR A 133 -13.28 -8.31 -6.14
N ALA A 134 -14.25 -8.92 -6.83
CA ALA A 134 -15.25 -8.24 -7.66
C ALA A 134 -16.01 -7.09 -6.96
N GLU A 135 -16.28 -7.23 -5.66
CA GLU A 135 -17.02 -6.20 -4.91
C GLU A 135 -16.12 -5.04 -4.49
N ARG A 136 -15.01 -5.30 -3.77
CA ARG A 136 -14.14 -4.28 -3.14
C ARG A 136 -12.75 -4.81 -2.77
N GLY A 137 -12.13 -5.65 -3.61
CA GLY A 137 -10.82 -6.23 -3.30
C GLY A 137 -9.64 -5.58 -4.03
N LEU A 138 -8.42 -5.92 -3.59
CA LEU A 138 -7.17 -5.55 -4.25
C LEU A 138 -6.45 -6.81 -4.72
N ILE A 139 -5.73 -6.72 -5.84
CA ILE A 139 -4.93 -7.82 -6.39
C ILE A 139 -3.47 -7.37 -6.51
N TYR A 140 -2.56 -8.15 -5.94
CA TYR A 140 -1.13 -8.03 -6.14
C TYR A 140 -0.55 -9.27 -6.79
N ILE A 141 0.50 -9.11 -7.60
CA ILE A 141 1.26 -10.21 -8.17
C ILE A 141 2.59 -10.34 -7.43
N VAL A 142 2.98 -11.56 -7.07
CA VAL A 142 4.36 -11.86 -6.64
C VAL A 142 5.24 -12.02 -7.88
N ASN A 143 6.13 -11.06 -8.11
CA ASN A 143 7.17 -11.11 -9.13
C ASN A 143 8.53 -11.49 -8.50
N ASP A 144 9.28 -12.36 -9.17
CA ASP A 144 10.51 -12.94 -8.63
C ASP A 144 11.63 -11.93 -8.37
N LEU A 145 11.63 -10.78 -9.05
CA LEU A 145 12.62 -9.72 -8.87
C LEU A 145 12.10 -8.59 -7.98
N HIS A 146 10.83 -8.22 -8.15
CA HIS A 146 10.26 -7.00 -7.59
C HIS A 146 9.38 -7.23 -6.35
N GLY A 147 9.04 -8.49 -6.04
CA GLY A 147 8.13 -8.82 -4.94
C GLY A 147 6.67 -8.53 -5.28
N LEU A 148 5.93 -7.92 -4.34
CA LEU A 148 4.53 -7.56 -4.53
C LEU A 148 4.41 -6.36 -5.46
N VAL A 149 3.77 -6.55 -6.61
CA VAL A 149 3.52 -5.50 -7.61
C VAL A 149 2.03 -5.37 -7.93
N ASP A 150 1.61 -4.15 -8.22
CA ASP A 150 0.28 -3.87 -8.77
C ASP A 150 0.14 -4.42 -10.19
N LEU A 151 -1.09 -4.63 -10.62
CA LEU A 151 -1.42 -5.11 -11.97
C LEU A 151 -0.95 -4.16 -13.08
N ASP A 152 -0.89 -2.86 -12.80
CA ASP A 152 -0.44 -1.82 -13.73
C ASP A 152 1.07 -1.57 -13.69
N PHE A 153 1.80 -2.28 -12.83
CA PHE A 153 3.26 -2.15 -12.74
C PHE A 153 3.93 -2.61 -14.03
N TRP A 154 4.83 -1.81 -14.59
CA TRP A 154 5.52 -2.15 -15.83
C TRP A 154 6.69 -3.09 -15.54
N LEU A 155 6.66 -4.28 -16.14
CA LEU A 155 7.68 -5.31 -16.06
C LEU A 155 8.45 -5.41 -17.37
N MET A 156 9.77 -5.54 -17.24
CA MET A 156 10.65 -5.92 -18.34
C MET A 156 10.87 -7.43 -18.31
N TYR A 157 10.99 -8.03 -19.49
CA TYR A 157 11.32 -9.44 -19.61
C TYR A 157 12.65 -9.75 -18.90
N ASN A 158 12.64 -10.81 -18.08
CA ASN A 158 13.80 -11.35 -17.40
C ASN A 158 13.55 -12.83 -17.10
N GLU A 159 14.60 -13.59 -16.82
CA GLU A 159 14.53 -15.04 -16.56
C GLU A 159 14.70 -15.38 -15.07
N ILE A 160 14.72 -14.37 -14.19
CA ILE A 160 14.93 -14.57 -12.75
C ILE A 160 13.79 -15.41 -12.17
N GLN A 161 14.15 -16.40 -11.36
CA GLN A 161 13.24 -17.28 -10.62
C GLN A 161 13.42 -17.09 -9.11
N VAL A 162 12.41 -17.47 -8.33
CA VAL A 162 12.53 -17.52 -6.86
C VAL A 162 13.71 -18.43 -6.47
N GLY A 163 14.58 -17.92 -5.60
CA GLY A 163 15.76 -18.65 -5.12
C GLY A 163 17.05 -18.21 -5.81
N ASP A 164 16.98 -17.53 -6.96
CA ASP A 164 18.14 -16.92 -7.59
C ASP A 164 18.74 -15.82 -6.69
N GLU A 165 20.04 -15.53 -6.85
CA GLU A 165 20.74 -14.51 -6.04
C GLU A 165 20.08 -13.14 -6.08
N LYS A 166 19.53 -12.78 -7.26
CA LYS A 166 18.84 -11.50 -7.49
C LYS A 166 17.33 -11.55 -7.20
N SER A 167 16.82 -12.72 -6.82
CA SER A 167 15.40 -12.86 -6.51
C SER A 167 15.02 -12.15 -5.22
N VAL A 168 13.76 -11.76 -5.14
CA VAL A 168 13.18 -11.08 -3.99
C VAL A 168 13.20 -11.98 -2.76
N ARG A 169 13.53 -11.39 -1.61
CA ARG A 169 13.64 -12.10 -0.33
C ARG A 169 12.42 -11.85 0.54
N ALA A 170 12.19 -12.73 1.51
CA ALA A 170 11.07 -12.64 2.44
C ALA A 170 11.03 -11.29 3.19
N ASP A 171 12.18 -10.72 3.56
CA ASP A 171 12.24 -9.40 4.21
C ASP A 171 11.74 -8.26 3.30
N THR A 172 11.99 -8.35 1.99
CA THR A 172 11.45 -7.39 1.02
C THR A 172 9.93 -7.52 0.93
N ILE A 173 9.41 -8.75 0.84
CA ILE A 173 7.96 -8.99 0.85
C ILE A 173 7.34 -8.50 2.16
N ARG A 174 7.99 -8.72 3.31
CA ARG A 174 7.50 -8.24 4.62
C ARG A 174 7.39 -6.71 4.64
N ASN A 175 8.41 -6.01 4.17
CA ASN A 175 8.39 -4.55 4.10
C ASN A 175 7.31 -4.03 3.13
N GLN A 176 7.15 -4.69 1.98
CA GLN A 176 6.07 -4.37 1.04
C GLN A 176 4.70 -4.68 1.62
N ALA A 177 4.54 -5.80 2.33
CA ALA A 177 3.29 -6.19 2.97
C ALA A 177 2.86 -5.14 3.99
N LEU A 178 3.77 -4.63 4.83
CA LEU A 178 3.49 -3.51 5.74
C LEU A 178 3.11 -2.22 5.00
N TYR A 179 3.83 -1.91 3.92
CA TYR A 179 3.54 -0.72 3.10
C TYR A 179 2.20 -0.79 2.37
N LEU A 180 1.81 -1.98 1.91
CA LEU A 180 0.53 -2.25 1.25
C LEU A 180 -0.58 -2.55 2.27
N GLY A 181 -0.23 -2.66 3.55
CA GLY A 181 -1.13 -2.91 4.66
C GLY A 181 -1.71 -4.33 4.69
N LEU A 182 -1.00 -5.35 4.21
CA LEU A 182 -1.46 -6.74 4.28
C LEU A 182 -1.58 -7.24 5.74
N ASP A 183 -0.90 -6.58 6.68
CA ASP A 183 -0.96 -6.82 8.12
C ASP A 183 -2.30 -6.41 8.78
N ASP A 184 -3.10 -5.55 8.12
CA ASP A 184 -4.45 -5.16 8.52
C ASP A 184 -5.46 -5.45 7.39
N ALA A 185 -5.35 -6.64 6.81
CA ALA A 185 -6.20 -7.13 5.72
C ALA A 185 -6.47 -8.63 5.87
N ASP A 186 -7.61 -9.08 5.34
CA ASP A 186 -7.84 -10.49 5.03
C ASP A 186 -7.08 -10.78 3.74
N VAL A 187 -6.15 -11.74 3.79
CA VAL A 187 -5.23 -12.04 2.69
C VAL A 187 -5.42 -13.47 2.21
N ILE A 188 -5.65 -13.63 0.91
CA ILE A 188 -5.64 -14.92 0.22
C ILE A 188 -4.46 -14.94 -0.75
N VAL A 189 -3.70 -16.04 -0.76
CA VAL A 189 -2.57 -16.26 -1.67
C VAL A 189 -2.90 -17.42 -2.60
N LEU A 190 -2.84 -17.18 -3.91
CA LEU A 190 -3.09 -18.17 -4.94
C LEU A 190 -1.82 -18.35 -5.78
N GLY A 191 -1.19 -19.52 -5.70
CA GLY A 191 -0.03 -19.77 -6.54
C GLY A 191 0.72 -21.03 -6.20
N GLU A 192 1.92 -21.13 -6.76
CA GLU A 192 2.85 -22.23 -6.49
C GLU A 192 3.45 -22.13 -5.08
N HIS A 193 3.98 -23.25 -4.59
CA HIS A 193 4.49 -23.38 -3.23
C HIS A 193 5.57 -22.33 -2.92
N ALA A 194 6.53 -22.10 -3.82
CA ALA A 194 7.63 -21.16 -3.59
C ALA A 194 7.16 -19.71 -3.32
N HIS A 195 6.17 -19.22 -4.06
CA HIS A 195 5.60 -17.88 -3.82
C HIS A 195 4.71 -17.86 -2.58
N THR A 196 3.96 -18.94 -2.36
CA THR A 196 3.07 -19.06 -1.21
C THR A 196 3.87 -19.05 0.09
N ASP A 197 4.96 -19.79 0.16
CA ASP A 197 5.87 -19.83 1.32
C ASP A 197 6.49 -18.47 1.58
N LEU A 198 6.90 -17.76 0.52
CA LEU A 198 7.47 -16.42 0.61
C LEU A 198 6.46 -15.42 1.21
N VAL A 199 5.21 -15.45 0.75
CA VAL A 199 4.16 -14.53 1.23
C VAL A 199 3.71 -14.91 2.63
N THR A 200 3.49 -16.19 2.93
CA THR A 200 3.06 -16.64 4.26
C THR A 200 4.13 -16.44 5.33
N ALA A 201 5.43 -16.50 4.98
CA ALA A 201 6.51 -16.11 5.88
C ALA A 201 6.54 -14.59 6.21
N ALA A 202 6.03 -13.76 5.30
CA ALA A 202 5.92 -12.32 5.46
C ALA A 202 4.60 -11.89 6.10
N VAL A 203 3.52 -12.64 5.85
CA VAL A 203 2.14 -12.40 6.27
C VAL A 203 1.59 -13.70 6.87
N PRO A 204 1.87 -14.00 8.15
CA PRO A 204 1.58 -15.30 8.76
C PRO A 204 0.10 -15.70 8.74
N HIS A 205 -0.80 -14.72 8.75
CA HIS A 205 -2.24 -14.95 8.69
C HIS A 205 -2.81 -15.15 7.29
N ALA A 206 -1.99 -15.07 6.24
CA ALA A 206 -2.45 -15.27 4.88
C ALA A 206 -3.01 -16.69 4.70
N LEU A 207 -4.16 -16.79 4.05
CA LEU A 207 -4.75 -18.05 3.65
C LEU A 207 -4.17 -18.50 2.31
N ALA A 208 -3.65 -19.71 2.23
CA ALA A 208 -3.25 -20.35 0.99
C ALA A 208 -4.14 -21.58 0.76
N PRO A 209 -5.30 -21.40 0.08
CA PRO A 209 -6.33 -22.44 0.05
C PRO A 209 -6.10 -23.48 -1.06
N LEU A 210 -5.25 -23.18 -2.04
CA LEU A 210 -4.98 -24.10 -3.14
C LEU A 210 -4.20 -25.31 -2.63
N THR A 211 -4.68 -26.50 -2.97
CA THR A 211 -4.07 -27.78 -2.59
C THR A 211 -3.88 -28.69 -3.79
N GLY A 212 -2.89 -29.58 -3.71
CA GLY A 212 -2.60 -30.56 -4.75
C GLY A 212 -1.65 -30.05 -5.83
N ASP A 213 -1.86 -30.51 -7.06
CA ASP A 213 -1.04 -30.19 -8.22
C ASP A 213 -1.65 -29.07 -9.08
N MET A 214 -0.94 -28.66 -10.14
CA MET A 214 -1.37 -27.57 -11.02
C MET A 214 -2.74 -27.80 -11.71
N PRO A 215 -3.07 -29.02 -12.20
CA PRO A 215 -4.43 -29.36 -12.60
C PRO A 215 -5.46 -29.11 -11.48
N SER A 216 -5.20 -29.57 -10.26
CA SER A 216 -6.09 -29.38 -9.11
C SER A 216 -6.27 -27.90 -8.76
N HIS A 217 -5.20 -27.11 -8.84
CA HIS A 217 -5.26 -25.65 -8.65
C HIS A 217 -6.19 -24.99 -9.68
N ARG A 218 -6.09 -25.38 -10.95
CA ARG A 218 -6.95 -24.82 -12.01
C ARG A 218 -8.43 -25.12 -11.75
N LEU A 219 -8.77 -26.34 -11.32
CA LEU A 219 -10.14 -26.71 -10.97
C LEU A 219 -10.67 -25.90 -9.78
N GLN A 220 -9.86 -25.71 -8.74
CA GLN A 220 -10.22 -24.89 -7.58
C GLN A 220 -10.42 -23.42 -7.96
N CYS A 221 -9.53 -22.85 -8.78
CA CYS A 221 -9.68 -21.50 -9.31
C CYS A 221 -10.96 -21.34 -10.12
N GLN A 222 -11.27 -22.30 -10.99
CA GLN A 222 -12.52 -22.30 -11.76
C GLN A 222 -13.73 -22.35 -10.84
N ALA A 223 -13.74 -23.24 -9.85
CA ALA A 223 -14.83 -23.38 -8.89
C ALA A 223 -15.09 -22.07 -8.14
N VAL A 224 -14.05 -21.34 -7.72
CA VAL A 224 -14.21 -20.03 -7.06
C VAL A 224 -14.81 -18.97 -7.99
N SER A 225 -14.48 -19.03 -9.28
CA SER A 225 -15.02 -18.08 -10.25
C SER A 225 -16.47 -18.37 -10.65
N GLU A 226 -16.90 -19.63 -10.54
CA GLU A 226 -18.26 -20.07 -10.90
C GLU A 226 -19.22 -20.13 -9.70
N ASP A 227 -18.70 -20.43 -8.50
CA ASP A 227 -19.46 -20.62 -7.27
C ASP A 227 -19.02 -19.63 -6.18
N GLY A 228 -19.93 -18.71 -5.86
CA GLY A 228 -19.72 -17.71 -4.80
C GLY A 228 -19.64 -18.30 -3.40
N GLU A 229 -20.10 -19.53 -3.14
CA GLU A 229 -20.03 -20.14 -1.81
C GLU A 229 -18.60 -20.53 -1.44
N LEU A 230 -17.80 -21.02 -2.40
CA LEU A 230 -16.39 -21.30 -2.17
C LEU A 230 -15.60 -20.01 -1.90
N ALA A 231 -15.89 -18.95 -2.66
CA ALA A 231 -15.31 -17.62 -2.43
C ALA A 231 -15.64 -17.08 -1.03
N LYS A 232 -16.90 -17.21 -0.58
CA LYS A 232 -17.32 -16.83 0.78
C LYS A 232 -16.58 -17.63 1.85
N SER A 233 -16.50 -18.96 1.69
CA SER A 233 -15.80 -19.82 2.63
C SER A 233 -14.31 -19.47 2.74
N TRP A 234 -13.64 -19.16 1.64
CA TRP A 234 -12.25 -18.73 1.66
C TRP A 234 -12.07 -17.40 2.38
N TRP A 235 -12.97 -16.44 2.18
CA TRP A 235 -12.92 -15.16 2.90
C TRP A 235 -13.23 -15.30 4.39
N GLU A 236 -14.13 -16.20 4.79
CA GLU A 236 -14.40 -16.50 6.19
C GLU A 236 -13.15 -17.09 6.87
N GLN A 237 -12.49 -18.05 6.23
CA GLN A 237 -11.24 -18.65 6.71
C GLN A 237 -10.09 -17.64 6.80
N ALA A 238 -9.95 -16.74 5.80
CA ALA A 238 -8.95 -15.68 5.83
C ALA A 238 -9.20 -14.71 7.00
N GLY A 239 -10.47 -14.36 7.25
CA GLY A 239 -10.86 -13.54 8.39
C GLY A 239 -10.58 -14.20 9.75
N GLN A 240 -10.81 -15.51 9.86
CA GLN A 240 -10.48 -16.27 11.06
C GLN A 240 -8.96 -16.29 11.31
N ARG A 241 -8.15 -16.60 10.29
CA ARG A 241 -6.70 -16.61 10.40
C ARG A 241 -6.13 -15.26 10.83
N PHE A 242 -6.70 -14.17 10.33
CA PHE A 242 -6.36 -12.83 10.77
C PHE A 242 -6.55 -12.66 12.28
N GLU A 243 -7.71 -13.04 12.82
CA GLU A 243 -7.98 -12.89 14.26
C GLU A 243 -7.07 -13.78 15.12
N GLU A 244 -6.69 -14.96 14.64
CA GLU A 244 -5.76 -15.86 15.34
C GLU A 244 -4.34 -15.30 15.48
N HIS A 245 -3.87 -14.55 14.49
CA HIS A 245 -2.52 -13.98 14.44
C HIS A 245 -2.46 -12.53 14.91
N ARG A 246 -3.61 -11.91 15.13
CA ARG A 246 -3.68 -10.56 15.64
C ARG A 246 -3.13 -10.54 17.06
N GLU A 247 -2.06 -9.78 17.29
CA GLU A 247 -1.62 -9.52 18.65
C GLU A 247 -2.78 -8.90 19.44
N PRO A 248 -3.13 -9.46 20.62
CA PRO A 248 -4.14 -8.85 21.46
C PRO A 248 -3.68 -7.42 21.77
N PRO A 249 -4.59 -6.43 21.72
CA PRO A 249 -4.22 -5.07 22.06
C PRO A 249 -3.54 -5.07 23.43
N PRO A 250 -2.44 -4.31 23.62
CA PRO A 250 -1.73 -4.30 24.89
C PRO A 250 -2.76 -4.04 25.97
N ALA A 251 -2.86 -4.96 26.94
CA ALA A 251 -3.86 -4.90 28.00
C ALA A 251 -3.83 -3.49 28.55
N ALA A 252 -4.93 -2.75 28.35
CA ALA A 252 -5.00 -1.33 28.69
C ALA A 252 -4.46 -1.20 30.10
N SER A 253 -3.29 -0.59 30.24
CA SER A 253 -2.64 -0.41 31.54
C SER A 253 -3.68 0.27 32.41
N ARG A 254 -4.28 -0.50 33.32
CA ARG A 254 -5.23 0.00 34.29
C ARG A 254 -4.46 1.05 35.05
N THR A 255 -4.69 2.31 34.70
CA THR A 255 -4.35 3.42 35.56
C THR A 255 -5.21 3.20 36.79
N GLU A 256 -4.66 2.49 37.78
CA GLU A 256 -5.17 2.48 39.14
C GLU A 256 -5.53 3.94 39.46
N PRO A 257 -6.76 4.21 39.94
CA PRO A 257 -7.14 5.55 40.33
C PRO A 257 -6.18 5.98 41.43
N GLY A 258 -5.20 6.80 41.04
CA GLY A 258 -4.22 7.37 41.94
C GLY A 258 -4.96 8.14 43.01
N THR A 259 -4.95 7.58 44.21
CA THR A 259 -5.32 8.21 45.45
C THR A 259 -4.64 9.56 45.56
N ASP A 260 -5.41 10.54 46.02
CA ASP A 260 -5.04 11.91 46.34
C ASP A 260 -3.55 12.12 46.63
N ARG A 261 -2.85 12.73 45.67
CA ARG A 261 -1.59 13.43 45.91
C ARG A 261 -1.80 14.95 45.80
N ALA A 262 -2.90 15.41 46.40
CA ALA A 262 -3.17 16.83 46.65
C ALA A 262 -2.67 17.25 48.05
N ALA A 263 -1.41 16.95 48.41
CA ALA A 263 -0.80 17.45 49.65
C ALA A 263 0.73 17.26 49.72
N ALA A 264 1.52 17.89 48.84
CA ALA A 264 2.93 18.20 49.11
C ALA A 264 3.59 18.99 47.97
N ALA A 265 3.24 20.26 47.80
CA ALA A 265 4.12 21.21 47.08
C ALA A 265 3.77 22.66 47.48
N LYS A 266 3.84 22.95 48.78
CA LYS A 266 4.08 24.30 49.29
C LYS A 266 5.43 24.27 49.98
N ALA A 267 6.46 24.81 49.31
CA ALA A 267 7.59 25.56 49.87
C ALA A 267 8.82 25.41 48.95
N GLN A 268 9.58 26.50 48.88
CA GLN A 268 10.90 26.66 48.25
C GLN A 268 10.86 26.90 46.74
N GLY A 269 11.38 27.99 46.19
CA GLY A 269 12.17 29.08 46.74
C GLY A 269 12.47 30.08 45.62
N GLN A 270 12.66 31.33 46.01
CA GLN A 270 12.91 32.50 45.18
C GLN A 270 14.24 32.41 44.41
N HIS A 271 14.22 32.82 43.13
CA HIS A 271 15.20 33.64 42.35
C HIS A 271 16.73 33.30 42.37
N PRO A 272 17.51 33.56 41.28
CA PRO A 272 17.50 34.83 40.57
C PRO A 272 17.57 34.78 39.03
N ARG A 273 17.16 35.92 38.47
CA ARG A 273 17.36 36.36 37.10
C ARG A 273 18.85 36.37 36.74
N SER A 274 19.17 35.99 35.51
CA SER A 274 20.43 36.34 34.87
C SER A 274 20.22 36.59 33.37
N PRO A 275 21.10 37.40 32.75
CA PRO A 275 20.66 38.45 31.85
C PRO A 275 20.75 38.09 30.36
N LEU A 276 20.00 38.88 29.60
CA LEU A 276 20.08 39.11 28.16
C LEU A 276 21.53 39.05 27.64
N ARG A 277 21.77 38.14 26.68
CA ARG A 277 22.88 38.28 25.72
C ARG A 277 22.31 38.35 24.31
N ARG A 278 22.29 39.57 23.77
CA ARG A 278 22.14 39.85 22.33
C ARG A 278 23.43 39.45 21.61
N LEU A 279 23.29 38.58 20.62
CA LEU A 279 24.12 38.49 19.41
C LEU A 279 23.08 38.22 18.31
N GLY A 280 22.92 38.99 17.24
CA GLY A 280 23.91 39.76 16.52
C GLY A 280 24.06 39.13 15.13
N THR A 281 23.46 39.80 14.14
CA THR A 281 23.76 39.76 12.70
C THR A 281 23.17 38.63 11.85
N ALA A 282 22.44 39.08 10.82
CA ALA A 282 21.80 38.34 9.76
C ALA A 282 22.81 37.68 8.81
N ALA A 283 22.52 36.44 8.43
CA ALA A 283 23.08 35.82 7.23
C ALA A 283 21.97 35.75 6.17
N ALA A 284 22.22 36.39 5.03
CA ALA A 284 21.34 36.37 3.87
C ALA A 284 21.21 34.94 3.30
N PRO A 285 20.04 34.57 2.76
CA PRO A 285 19.90 33.30 2.06
C PRO A 285 20.67 33.32 0.74
N LEU A 286 21.61 32.39 0.61
CA LEU A 286 22.29 32.06 -0.64
C LEU A 286 21.24 31.65 -1.69
N GLN A 287 21.16 32.41 -2.79
CA GLN A 287 20.44 31.98 -3.99
C GLN A 287 21.15 30.77 -4.60
N PRO A 288 20.42 29.72 -5.03
CA PRO A 288 21.01 28.66 -5.83
C PRO A 288 21.40 29.18 -7.22
N PRO A 289 22.48 28.64 -7.83
CA PRO A 289 22.91 29.03 -9.16
C PRO A 289 21.84 28.69 -10.21
N ARG A 290 21.54 29.64 -11.09
CA ARG A 290 20.71 29.42 -12.28
C ARG A 290 21.44 28.46 -13.22
N PRO A 291 20.77 27.45 -13.79
CA PRO A 291 21.35 26.67 -14.87
C PRO A 291 21.42 27.53 -16.14
N ASP A 292 22.61 27.59 -16.73
CA ASP A 292 22.86 28.19 -18.03
C ASP A 292 22.10 27.42 -19.11
N LEU A 293 21.10 28.07 -19.71
CA LEU A 293 20.45 27.60 -20.92
C LEU A 293 21.33 27.99 -22.12
N PRO A 294 21.83 27.04 -22.93
CA PRO A 294 22.47 27.38 -24.19
C PRO A 294 21.43 27.93 -25.16
N SER A 295 21.70 29.15 -25.62
CA SER A 295 21.03 29.78 -26.75
C SER A 295 21.30 28.96 -28.02
N SER A 296 20.27 28.30 -28.57
CA SER A 296 20.32 27.74 -29.91
C SER A 296 19.48 28.60 -30.84
N THR A 297 20.16 29.55 -31.47
CA THR A 297 19.79 30.17 -32.74
C THR A 297 19.96 29.19 -33.89
N SER A 298 19.33 29.53 -35.02
CA SER A 298 19.43 28.97 -36.38
C SER A 298 18.26 28.06 -36.75
N ASP A 299 17.23 28.58 -37.43
CA ASP A 299 17.17 28.85 -38.88
C ASP A 299 17.66 27.69 -39.75
N HIS A 300 16.69 26.93 -40.29
CA HIS A 300 16.82 26.36 -41.63
C HIS A 300 15.46 26.25 -42.32
N THR A 301 15.21 27.26 -43.13
CA THR A 301 14.78 27.21 -44.54
C THR A 301 13.94 26.03 -45.02
N ALA A 302 12.76 26.40 -45.50
CA ALA A 302 11.84 25.61 -46.30
C ALA A 302 12.49 24.96 -47.55
N VAL A 303 12.08 23.72 -47.85
CA VAL A 303 12.04 23.20 -49.22
C VAL A 303 10.66 22.59 -49.46
N SER A 304 10.03 23.10 -50.51
CA SER A 304 8.72 22.71 -51.02
C SER A 304 8.84 21.63 -52.11
N ARG A 305 7.83 20.74 -52.14
CA ARG A 305 7.21 20.04 -53.30
C ARG A 305 7.96 18.84 -53.94
N PRO A 306 7.27 17.97 -54.74
CA PRO A 306 5.83 17.89 -55.10
C PRO A 306 5.17 16.49 -54.95
N ARG A 307 3.85 16.50 -55.14
CA ARG A 307 2.92 15.35 -55.36
C ARG A 307 3.39 14.40 -56.46
N SER A 308 3.02 13.10 -56.34
CA SER A 308 2.39 12.29 -57.40
C SER A 308 1.81 10.98 -56.84
N ARG A 309 0.49 10.82 -56.96
CA ARG A 309 -0.22 9.53 -57.23
C ARG A 309 -0.13 9.29 -58.76
N PRO A 310 -0.51 8.14 -59.38
CA PRO A 310 -1.27 6.98 -58.86
C PRO A 310 -0.77 5.60 -59.33
N ALA A 311 -1.36 4.53 -58.76
CA ALA A 311 -2.06 3.46 -59.48
C ALA A 311 -3.06 2.84 -58.50
#